data_AF-A0AAW2NZV1-F1
#
_entry.id   AF-A0AAW2NZV1-F1
#
_cell.length_a   1.000
_cell.length_b   1.000
_cell.length_c   1.000
_cell.angle_alpha   90.00
_cell.angle_beta   90.00
_cell.angle_gamma   90.00
#
_symmetry.space_group_name_H-M   'P 1'
#
loop_
_entity.id
_entity.type
_entity.pdbx_description
1 polymer ?
#
loop_
_entity_poly.entity_id
_entity_poly.type
_entity_poly.pdbx_seq_one_letter_code
_entity_poly.pdbx_strand_id
1 'polypeptide(L)'
;MSFQAMQYASPKAIWNLLLGASPPFGPKEEESRNERIQQFVNYISDLEKRGTATTVPEFPPKLDWLNTAPLQLRRFVVVGVHSAKFDNEKDLEAIRNAVLRYGISHPVVNDGDMYLWRELGVSSWPTFALVGPNGKLIAQVAGEGRRKDLDDLVKAALIYYGGKQMLNSTHIPLNLEKDNDPRLLTSPLKFPGKLEVDVLNNRLFISDSNHNRIDA
;
A
#
# COMPACT_ATOMS: atom_id res chain seq x y z
N MET A 1 20.96 -5.09 14.84
CA MET A 1 19.58 -5.64 14.88
C MET A 1 19.46 -6.65 13.76
N SER A 2 19.45 -7.95 14.07
CA SER A 2 19.11 -8.98 13.07
C SER A 2 17.58 -9.07 12.98
N PHE A 3 17.05 -8.96 11.77
CA PHE A 3 15.65 -9.25 11.50
C PHE A 3 15.55 -10.70 11.04
N GLN A 4 15.00 -11.57 11.89
CA GLN A 4 14.50 -12.87 11.46
C GLN A 4 13.15 -12.66 10.77
N ALA A 5 13.10 -12.87 9.45
CA ALA A 5 11.86 -12.98 8.71
C ALA A 5 11.34 -14.42 8.82
N MET A 6 10.28 -14.64 9.58
CA MET A 6 9.52 -15.89 9.52
C MET A 6 8.56 -15.82 8.33
N GLN A 7 8.78 -16.67 7.32
CA GLN A 7 7.85 -16.82 6.20
C GLN A 7 6.66 -17.68 6.66
N TYR A 8 5.51 -17.05 6.92
CA TYR A 8 4.25 -17.76 7.08
C TYR A 8 3.48 -17.74 5.75
N ALA A 9 3.52 -18.85 5.03
CA ALA A 9 2.61 -19.07 3.91
C ALA A 9 1.23 -19.46 4.46
N SER A 10 0.21 -18.68 4.13
CA SER A 10 -1.19 -19.00 4.45
C SER A 10 -1.57 -20.38 3.85
N PRO A 11 -2.27 -21.26 4.58
CA PRO A 11 -2.79 -22.53 4.04
C PRO A 11 -3.60 -22.35 2.75
N LYS A 12 -4.24 -21.18 2.57
CA LYS A 12 -5.00 -20.83 1.36
C LYS A 12 -4.09 -20.51 0.17
N ALA A 13 -2.91 -19.92 0.43
CA ALA A 13 -1.87 -19.69 -0.58
C ALA A 13 -1.22 -21.02 -1.01
N ILE A 14 -1.03 -21.94 -0.07
CA ILE A 14 -0.59 -23.32 -0.34
C ILE A 14 -1.65 -24.08 -1.16
N TRP A 15 -2.93 -23.90 -0.84
CA TRP A 15 -4.03 -24.50 -1.61
C TRP A 15 -4.11 -24.01 -3.05
N ASN A 16 -3.90 -22.71 -3.30
CA ASN A 16 -3.86 -22.17 -4.66
C ASN A 16 -2.65 -22.69 -5.46
N LEU A 17 -1.53 -22.97 -4.79
CA LEU A 17 -0.34 -23.58 -5.38
C LEU A 17 -0.57 -25.06 -5.75
N LEU A 18 -1.39 -25.78 -4.98
CA LEU A 18 -1.69 -27.21 -5.19
C LEU A 18 -2.79 -27.48 -6.24
N LEU A 19 -3.71 -26.53 -6.48
CA LEU A 19 -4.86 -26.70 -7.39
C LEU A 19 -4.61 -26.21 -8.85
N GLY A 20 -3.35 -26.08 -9.26
CA GLY A 20 -3.00 -25.92 -10.68
C GLY A 20 -3.13 -24.51 -11.27
N ALA A 21 -3.17 -23.46 -10.44
CA ALA A 21 -2.87 -22.11 -10.89
C ALA A 21 -1.38 -21.83 -10.61
N SER A 22 -0.52 -21.96 -11.61
CA SER A 22 0.88 -21.53 -11.47
C SER A 22 0.90 -20.07 -10.98
N PRO A 23 1.57 -19.75 -9.86
CA PRO A 23 1.68 -18.37 -9.42
C PRO A 23 2.43 -17.58 -10.50
N PRO A 24 1.86 -16.48 -11.03
CA PRO A 24 2.47 -15.71 -12.13
C PRO A 24 3.64 -14.83 -11.67
N PHE A 25 4.20 -15.11 -10.50
CA PHE A 25 5.06 -14.20 -9.73
C PHE A 25 6.56 -14.48 -9.85
N GLY A 26 6.97 -15.37 -10.76
CA GLY A 26 8.37 -15.64 -11.08
C GLY A 26 8.67 -15.29 -12.54
N PRO A 27 9.67 -14.44 -12.84
CA PRO A 27 10.12 -14.28 -14.21
C PRO A 27 10.64 -15.61 -14.73
N LYS A 28 10.24 -16.00 -15.94
CA LYS A 28 11.01 -16.97 -16.72
C LYS A 28 12.23 -16.25 -17.27
N GLU A 29 13.41 -16.84 -17.13
CA GLU A 29 14.62 -16.35 -17.79
C GLU A 29 14.30 -16.24 -19.29
N GLU A 30 14.41 -15.03 -19.86
CA GLU A 30 14.09 -14.64 -21.26
C GLU A 30 12.70 -14.05 -21.58
N GLU A 31 11.78 -13.88 -20.63
CA GLU A 31 10.44 -13.34 -20.98
C GLU A 31 10.45 -11.81 -21.22
N SER A 32 9.87 -11.37 -22.35
CA SER A 32 9.70 -9.94 -22.62
C SER A 32 8.65 -9.31 -21.70
N ARG A 33 8.81 -8.04 -21.33
CA ARG A 33 7.83 -7.35 -20.45
C ARG A 33 6.41 -7.37 -21.03
N ASN A 34 6.28 -7.30 -22.35
CA ASN A 34 4.98 -7.33 -23.02
C ASN A 34 4.31 -8.70 -22.95
N GLU A 35 5.07 -9.78 -23.13
CA GLU A 35 4.58 -11.15 -22.91
C GLU A 35 4.07 -11.32 -21.48
N ARG A 36 4.84 -10.85 -20.51
CA ARG A 36 4.46 -10.93 -19.10
C ARG A 36 3.17 -10.18 -18.78
N ILE A 37 3.01 -8.97 -19.33
CA ILE A 37 1.76 -8.21 -19.21
C ILE A 37 0.61 -8.99 -19.85
N GLN A 38 0.82 -9.59 -21.03
CA GLN A 38 -0.21 -10.37 -21.71
C GLN A 38 -0.59 -11.63 -20.93
N GLN A 39 0.37 -12.30 -20.28
CA GLN A 39 0.09 -13.41 -19.38
C GLN A 39 -0.81 -12.98 -18.22
N PHE A 40 -0.53 -11.82 -17.60
CA PHE A 40 -1.40 -11.28 -16.56
C PHE A 40 -2.80 -10.90 -17.09
N VAL A 41 -2.92 -10.36 -18.31
CA VAL A 41 -4.22 -10.09 -18.94
C VAL A 41 -5.02 -11.38 -19.10
N ASN A 42 -4.39 -12.45 -19.57
CA ASN A 42 -5.02 -13.76 -19.74
C ASN A 42 -5.45 -14.34 -18.38
N TYR A 43 -4.58 -14.22 -17.37
CA TYR A 43 -4.87 -14.62 -15.99
C TYR A 43 -6.12 -13.91 -15.45
N ILE A 44 -6.22 -12.59 -15.58
CA ILE A 44 -7.41 -11.82 -15.13
C ILE A 44 -8.65 -12.27 -15.88
N SER A 45 -8.54 -12.50 -17.20
CA SER A 45 -9.65 -13.00 -18.01
C SER A 45 -10.18 -14.35 -17.51
N ASP A 46 -9.31 -15.28 -17.18
CA ASP A 46 -9.68 -16.59 -16.69
C ASP A 46 -10.23 -16.54 -15.26
N LEU A 47 -9.68 -15.67 -14.41
CA LEU A 47 -10.18 -15.42 -13.05
C LEU A 47 -11.64 -14.92 -13.09
N GLU A 48 -11.92 -13.93 -13.95
CA GLU A 48 -13.27 -13.36 -14.13
C GLU A 48 -14.26 -14.38 -14.71
N LYS A 49 -13.84 -15.21 -15.67
CA LYS A 49 -14.69 -16.28 -16.24
C LYS A 49 -15.07 -17.34 -15.20
N ARG A 50 -14.15 -17.69 -14.30
CA ARG A 50 -14.41 -18.68 -13.24
C ARG A 50 -15.39 -18.14 -12.19
N GLY A 51 -15.40 -16.83 -11.95
CA GLY A 51 -16.26 -16.19 -10.95
C GLY A 51 -15.94 -16.56 -9.49
N THR A 52 -14.85 -17.28 -9.24
CA THR A 52 -14.45 -17.77 -7.90
C THR A 52 -13.60 -16.78 -7.11
N ALA A 53 -13.34 -15.59 -7.65
CA ALA A 53 -12.54 -14.57 -6.99
C ALA A 53 -13.19 -14.11 -5.68
N THR A 54 -12.37 -14.00 -4.63
CA THR A 54 -12.79 -13.51 -3.32
C THR A 54 -13.27 -12.07 -3.47
N THR A 55 -14.46 -11.76 -2.96
CA THR A 55 -14.92 -10.37 -2.84
C THR A 55 -14.15 -9.71 -1.70
N VAL A 56 -13.52 -8.57 -1.95
CA VAL A 56 -12.89 -7.76 -0.91
C VAL A 56 -14.01 -7.18 -0.05
N PRO A 57 -13.96 -7.33 1.28
CA PRO A 57 -14.96 -6.72 2.15
C PRO A 57 -14.91 -5.20 2.02
N GLU A 58 -16.08 -4.58 2.16
CA GLU A 58 -16.15 -3.13 2.32
C GLU A 58 -15.39 -2.69 3.58
N PHE A 59 -14.83 -1.48 3.54
CA PHE A 59 -14.24 -0.88 4.73
C PHE A 59 -15.33 -0.75 5.81
N PRO A 60 -15.07 -1.16 7.06
CA PRO A 60 -16.00 -0.95 8.15
C PRO A 60 -16.49 0.51 8.21
N PRO A 61 -17.78 0.75 8.49
CA PRO A 61 -18.27 2.10 8.68
C PRO A 61 -17.54 2.75 9.85
N LYS A 62 -17.22 4.05 9.73
CA LYS A 62 -16.57 4.87 10.76
C LYS A 62 -15.09 4.55 11.04
N LEU A 63 -14.36 3.91 10.11
CA LEU A 63 -12.90 3.92 10.19
C LEU A 63 -12.35 5.33 10.06
N ASP A 64 -11.24 5.60 10.77
CA ASP A 64 -10.52 6.85 10.60
C ASP A 64 -9.79 6.85 9.27
N TRP A 65 -10.03 7.89 8.48
CA TRP A 65 -9.38 8.14 7.21
C TRP A 65 -8.50 9.38 7.31
N LEU A 66 -7.31 9.26 6.76
CA LEU A 66 -6.38 10.36 6.50
C LEU A 66 -6.27 10.55 5.00
N ASN A 67 -6.02 11.79 4.57
CA ASN A 67 -6.04 12.14 3.15
C ASN A 67 -7.40 11.84 2.45
N THR A 68 -8.51 11.90 3.19
CA THR A 68 -9.83 11.27 2.92
C THR A 68 -10.48 11.61 1.57
N ALA A 69 -11.31 10.66 1.09
CA ALA A 69 -12.43 10.86 0.16
C ALA A 69 -13.58 9.86 0.50
N PRO A 70 -14.87 10.16 0.25
CA PRO A 70 -15.86 9.11 0.00
C PRO A 70 -15.56 8.44 -1.35
N LEU A 71 -15.59 7.10 -1.39
CA LEU A 71 -15.01 6.28 -2.47
C LEU A 71 -15.77 6.37 -3.81
N GLN A 72 -15.16 7.00 -4.82
CA GLN A 72 -15.36 6.70 -6.24
C GLN A 72 -14.04 6.86 -7.01
N LEU A 73 -13.65 5.86 -7.79
CA LEU A 73 -12.27 5.61 -8.22
C LEU A 73 -11.87 6.36 -9.53
N ARG A 74 -10.59 6.79 -9.62
CA ARG A 74 -9.90 7.01 -10.91
C ARG A 74 -9.75 5.65 -11.64
N ARG A 75 -9.12 5.61 -12.84
CA ARG A 75 -8.79 4.32 -13.51
C ARG A 75 -8.02 3.35 -12.59
N PHE A 76 -7.22 3.87 -11.65
CA PHE A 76 -6.72 3.14 -10.49
C PHE A 76 -6.51 4.09 -9.31
N VAL A 77 -6.52 3.53 -8.09
CA VAL A 77 -6.32 4.25 -6.82
C VAL A 77 -5.43 3.40 -5.93
N VAL A 78 -4.59 4.06 -5.13
CA VAL A 78 -3.84 3.41 -4.05
C VAL A 78 -4.48 3.81 -2.74
N VAL A 79 -4.74 2.85 -1.87
CA VAL A 79 -5.18 3.08 -0.50
C VAL A 79 -4.17 2.42 0.43
N GLY A 80 -3.62 3.18 1.36
CA GLY A 80 -2.79 2.66 2.43
C GLY A 80 -3.69 2.10 3.51
N VAL A 81 -3.60 0.80 3.78
CA VAL A 81 -4.29 0.16 4.92
C VAL A 81 -3.26 0.01 6.03
N HIS A 82 -3.31 0.90 7.02
CA HIS A 82 -2.42 0.83 8.18
C HIS A 82 -2.98 -0.19 9.17
N SER A 83 -2.49 -1.43 9.08
CA SER A 83 -2.80 -2.48 10.06
C SER A 83 -1.73 -2.48 11.14
N ALA A 84 -2.09 -2.01 12.33
CA ALA A 84 -1.18 -1.79 13.45
C ALA A 84 -0.57 -3.10 13.95
N LYS A 85 0.76 -3.20 14.06
CA LYS A 85 1.46 -4.35 14.64
C LYS A 85 1.42 -4.33 16.18
N PHE A 86 1.44 -3.14 16.77
CA PHE A 86 1.46 -2.91 18.21
C PHE A 86 0.33 -1.94 18.61
N ASP A 87 -0.13 -1.98 19.87
CA ASP A 87 -1.25 -1.15 20.34
C ASP A 87 -0.99 0.36 20.20
N ASN A 88 0.26 0.79 20.40
CA ASN A 88 0.66 2.18 20.21
C ASN A 88 0.62 2.63 18.75
N GLU A 89 0.59 1.71 17.79
CA GLU A 89 0.45 2.02 16.37
C GLU A 89 -1.02 2.19 15.94
N LYS A 90 -1.99 2.00 16.85
CA LYS A 90 -3.41 2.28 16.59
C LYS A 90 -3.78 3.76 16.71
N ASP A 91 -2.93 4.54 17.39
CA ASP A 91 -3.18 5.95 17.69
C ASP A 91 -3.25 6.80 16.41
N LEU A 92 -4.39 7.47 16.21
CA LEU A 92 -4.66 8.21 14.99
C LEU A 92 -3.69 9.39 14.79
N GLU A 93 -3.30 10.08 15.85
CA GLU A 93 -2.36 11.20 15.76
C GLU A 93 -0.96 10.71 15.39
N ALA A 94 -0.52 9.57 15.92
CA ALA A 94 0.73 8.94 15.53
C ALA A 94 0.73 8.57 14.03
N ILE A 95 -0.37 8.01 13.52
CA ILE A 95 -0.53 7.69 12.10
C ILE A 95 -0.55 8.96 11.25
N ARG A 96 -1.27 10.01 11.67
CA ARG A 96 -1.27 11.32 10.99
C ARG A 96 0.15 11.88 10.89
N ASN A 97 0.89 11.88 11.99
CA ASN A 97 2.28 12.34 12.00
C ASN A 97 3.17 11.46 11.10
N ALA A 98 2.93 10.15 11.01
CA ALA A 98 3.64 9.28 10.07
C ALA A 98 3.30 9.60 8.60
N VAL A 99 2.01 9.85 8.28
CA VAL A 99 1.56 10.31 6.95
C VAL A 99 2.28 11.57 6.53
N LEU A 100 2.37 12.56 7.42
CA LEU A 100 3.08 13.82 7.19
C LEU A 100 4.60 13.62 7.05
N ARG A 101 5.21 12.84 7.95
CA ARG A 101 6.64 12.58 7.98
C ARG A 101 7.12 11.88 6.71
N TYR A 102 6.37 10.89 6.23
CA TYR A 102 6.73 10.14 5.03
C TYR A 102 6.19 10.73 3.72
N GLY A 103 5.49 11.88 3.79
CA GLY A 103 4.96 12.54 2.60
C GLY A 103 3.90 11.72 1.86
N ILE A 104 3.11 10.92 2.59
CA ILE A 104 2.07 10.06 2.01
C ILE A 104 0.95 10.94 1.46
N SER A 105 0.70 10.82 0.15
CA SER A 105 -0.29 11.63 -0.58
C SER A 105 -1.47 10.83 -1.13
N HIS A 106 -1.57 9.55 -0.80
CA HIS A 106 -2.72 8.71 -1.11
C HIS A 106 -3.60 8.54 0.13
N PRO A 107 -4.90 8.17 -0.02
CA PRO A 107 -5.76 7.86 1.12
C PRO A 107 -5.16 6.81 2.03
N VAL A 108 -5.24 7.02 3.33
CA VAL A 108 -4.81 6.06 4.35
C VAL A 108 -5.98 5.78 5.28
N VAL A 109 -6.23 4.51 5.58
CA VAL A 109 -7.21 4.08 6.56
C VAL A 109 -6.52 3.45 7.75
N ASN A 110 -6.99 3.76 8.95
CA ASN A 110 -6.54 3.12 10.18
C ASN A 110 -7.27 1.78 10.38
N ASP A 111 -6.64 0.66 10.05
CA ASP A 111 -7.09 -0.70 10.33
C ASP A 111 -6.47 -1.21 11.64
N GLY A 112 -6.59 -0.41 12.70
CA GLY A 112 -5.93 -0.65 13.99
C GLY A 112 -6.28 -1.99 14.64
N ASP A 113 -7.48 -2.53 14.36
CA ASP A 113 -7.93 -3.82 14.85
C ASP A 113 -7.67 -4.98 13.87
N MET A 114 -6.88 -4.76 12.81
CA MET A 114 -6.50 -5.76 11.81
C MET A 114 -7.71 -6.49 11.16
N TYR A 115 -8.82 -5.78 10.95
CA TYR A 115 -10.02 -6.37 10.34
C TYR A 115 -9.75 -6.78 8.90
N LEU A 116 -9.29 -5.84 8.06
CA LEU A 116 -9.00 -6.13 6.65
C LEU A 116 -7.84 -7.09 6.51
N TRP A 117 -6.82 -6.95 7.36
CA TRP A 117 -5.70 -7.87 7.44
C TRP A 117 -6.17 -9.34 7.58
N ARG A 118 -7.09 -9.61 8.52
CA ARG A 118 -7.62 -10.96 8.74
C ARG A 118 -8.54 -11.42 7.62
N GLU A 119 -9.47 -10.58 7.19
CA GLU A 119 -10.44 -10.92 6.13
C GLU A 119 -9.75 -11.26 4.80
N LEU A 120 -8.68 -10.55 4.47
CA LEU A 120 -7.88 -10.79 3.26
C LEU A 120 -6.84 -11.91 3.45
N GLY A 121 -6.71 -12.47 4.65
CA GLY A 121 -5.76 -13.53 4.97
C GLY A 121 -4.30 -13.10 4.83
N VAL A 122 -4.00 -11.84 5.13
CA VAL A 122 -2.65 -11.28 5.07
C VAL A 122 -1.80 -11.84 6.22
N SER A 123 -0.52 -12.14 5.94
CA SER A 123 0.40 -12.72 6.94
C SER A 123 1.76 -12.04 7.01
N SER A 124 2.01 -11.00 6.19
CA SER A 124 3.30 -10.30 6.15
C SER A 124 3.15 -8.83 5.80
N TRP A 125 3.90 -7.97 6.48
CA TRP A 125 4.11 -6.60 6.05
C TRP A 125 5.36 -6.51 5.15
N PRO A 126 5.34 -5.73 4.06
CA PRO A 126 4.14 -5.21 3.38
C PRO A 126 3.44 -6.31 2.57
N THR A 127 2.14 -6.15 2.32
CA THR A 127 1.39 -6.92 1.32
C THR A 127 0.58 -5.96 0.46
N PHE A 128 0.60 -6.15 -0.84
CA PHE A 128 -0.16 -5.39 -1.82
C PHE A 128 -1.32 -6.24 -2.33
N ALA A 129 -2.55 -5.74 -2.21
CA ALA A 129 -3.74 -6.36 -2.78
C ALA A 129 -4.20 -5.56 -4.01
N LEU A 130 -4.30 -6.21 -5.16
CA LEU A 130 -4.88 -5.62 -6.37
C LEU A 130 -6.36 -6.01 -6.45
N VAL A 131 -7.24 -5.01 -6.51
CA VAL A 131 -8.70 -5.19 -6.51
C VAL A 131 -9.27 -4.66 -7.83
N GLY A 132 -10.14 -5.45 -8.46
CA GLY A 132 -10.85 -5.07 -9.67
C GLY A 132 -11.99 -4.07 -9.42
N PRO A 133 -12.53 -3.41 -10.46
CA PRO A 133 -13.64 -2.46 -10.35
C PRO A 133 -14.95 -3.09 -9.86
N ASN A 134 -15.04 -4.42 -9.85
CA ASN A 134 -16.14 -5.23 -9.31
C ASN A 134 -15.94 -5.62 -7.82
N GLY A 135 -14.94 -5.06 -7.14
CA GLY A 135 -14.61 -5.39 -5.75
C GLY A 135 -13.96 -6.76 -5.57
N LYS A 136 -13.52 -7.42 -6.65
CA LYS A 136 -12.89 -8.75 -6.57
C LYS A 136 -11.38 -8.63 -6.39
N LEU A 137 -10.84 -9.45 -5.50
CA LEU A 137 -9.40 -9.58 -5.31
C LEU A 137 -8.79 -10.30 -6.52
N ILE A 138 -7.91 -9.59 -7.24
CA ILE A 138 -7.20 -10.11 -8.42
C ILE A 138 -5.91 -10.80 -8.01
N ALA A 139 -5.11 -10.15 -7.16
CA ALA A 139 -3.79 -10.64 -6.77
C ALA A 139 -3.40 -10.12 -5.38
N GLN A 140 -2.57 -10.90 -4.67
CA GLN A 140 -1.83 -10.45 -3.51
C GLN A 140 -0.33 -10.65 -3.75
N VAL A 141 0.46 -9.63 -3.44
CA VAL A 141 1.92 -9.65 -3.59
C VAL A 141 2.54 -9.28 -2.25
N ALA A 142 3.20 -10.24 -1.61
CA ALA A 142 3.85 -10.07 -0.30
C ALA A 142 5.32 -9.67 -0.43
N GLY A 143 5.79 -8.87 0.52
CA GLY A 143 7.20 -8.50 0.69
C GLY A 143 7.63 -7.23 -0.05
N GLU A 144 8.81 -6.75 0.30
CA GLU A 144 9.43 -5.55 -0.28
C GLU A 144 10.05 -5.82 -1.66
N GLY A 145 10.36 -4.75 -2.41
CA GLY A 145 11.10 -4.84 -3.67
C GLY A 145 10.29 -5.34 -4.89
N ARG A 146 8.98 -5.53 -4.76
CA ARG A 146 8.10 -6.11 -5.80
C ARG A 146 7.62 -5.11 -6.87
N ARG A 147 8.31 -3.98 -7.05
CA ARG A 147 7.81 -2.86 -7.87
C ARG A 147 7.48 -3.25 -9.31
N LYS A 148 8.36 -4.01 -9.98
CA LYS A 148 8.15 -4.44 -11.37
C LYS A 148 6.89 -5.29 -11.52
N ASP A 149 6.64 -6.18 -10.57
CA ASP A 149 5.47 -7.06 -10.60
C ASP A 149 4.18 -6.30 -10.41
N LEU A 150 4.18 -5.33 -9.49
CA LEU A 150 3.04 -4.45 -9.27
C LEU A 150 2.75 -3.61 -10.50
N ASP A 151 3.76 -3.02 -11.13
CA ASP A 151 3.60 -2.23 -12.35
C ASP A 151 3.01 -3.06 -13.50
N ASP A 152 3.51 -4.29 -13.70
CA ASP A 152 3.04 -5.18 -14.76
C ASP A 152 1.60 -5.67 -14.50
N LEU A 153 1.27 -6.02 -13.24
CA LEU A 153 -0.08 -6.40 -12.80
C LEU A 153 -1.09 -5.27 -12.96
N VAL A 154 -0.77 -4.07 -12.49
CA VAL A 154 -1.64 -2.90 -12.61
C VAL A 154 -1.85 -2.56 -14.08
N LYS A 155 -0.80 -2.60 -14.90
CA LYS A 155 -0.92 -2.36 -16.35
C LYS A 155 -1.81 -3.40 -17.02
N ALA A 156 -1.69 -4.68 -16.66
CA ALA A 156 -2.56 -5.73 -17.18
C ALA A 156 -4.03 -5.54 -16.78
N ALA A 157 -4.30 -5.18 -15.51
CA ALA A 157 -5.66 -4.87 -15.06
C ALA A 157 -6.25 -3.67 -15.80
N LEU A 158 -5.47 -2.60 -15.99
CA LEU A 158 -5.91 -1.43 -16.75
C LEU A 158 -6.24 -1.77 -18.21
N ILE A 159 -5.44 -2.63 -18.86
CA ILE A 159 -5.71 -3.12 -20.22
C ILE A 159 -7.01 -3.93 -20.25
N TYR A 160 -7.14 -4.92 -19.36
CA TYR A 160 -8.29 -5.83 -19.33
C TYR A 160 -9.60 -5.08 -19.06
N TYR A 161 -9.71 -4.37 -17.93
CA TYR A 161 -10.94 -3.67 -17.55
C TYR A 161 -11.20 -2.43 -18.41
N GLY A 162 -10.15 -1.82 -18.96
CA GLY A 162 -10.27 -0.74 -19.94
C GLY A 162 -10.94 -1.22 -21.23
N GLY A 163 -10.51 -2.37 -21.75
CA GLY A 163 -11.14 -3.01 -22.92
C GLY A 163 -12.59 -3.46 -22.66
N LYS A 164 -12.97 -3.67 -21.40
CA LYS A 164 -14.34 -3.95 -20.96
C LYS A 164 -15.15 -2.70 -20.61
N GLN A 165 -14.58 -1.51 -20.71
CA GLN A 165 -15.20 -0.23 -20.32
C GLN A 165 -15.71 -0.21 -18.86
N MET A 166 -15.03 -0.94 -17.97
CA MET A 166 -15.39 -1.03 -16.54
C MET A 166 -14.66 -0.02 -15.65
N LEU A 167 -13.79 0.81 -16.23
CA LEU A 167 -12.98 1.78 -15.48
C LEU A 167 -13.64 3.15 -15.45
N ASN A 168 -13.84 3.69 -14.26
CA ASN A 168 -14.26 5.07 -14.07
C ASN A 168 -13.05 6.02 -14.21
N SER A 169 -13.25 7.19 -14.83
CA SER A 169 -12.22 8.21 -15.01
C SER A 169 -12.46 9.47 -14.17
N THR A 170 -13.48 9.48 -13.31
CA THR A 170 -13.76 10.58 -12.38
C THR A 170 -12.58 10.80 -11.42
N HIS A 171 -12.23 12.07 -11.19
CA HIS A 171 -11.13 12.46 -10.32
C HIS A 171 -11.55 12.41 -8.85
N ILE A 172 -10.67 11.86 -7.99
CA ILE A 172 -10.84 11.84 -6.54
C ILE A 172 -10.37 13.18 -5.95
N PRO A 173 -11.24 13.99 -5.35
CA PRO A 173 -10.77 15.10 -4.54
C PRO A 173 -10.01 14.53 -3.33
N LEU A 174 -8.78 14.97 -3.14
CA LEU A 174 -7.97 14.60 -1.98
C LEU A 174 -7.89 15.80 -1.05
N ASN A 175 -8.16 15.59 0.23
CA ASN A 175 -7.87 16.57 1.27
C ASN A 175 -6.63 16.11 2.03
N LEU A 176 -5.45 16.60 1.67
CA LEU A 176 -4.19 16.07 2.20
C LEU A 176 -3.92 16.58 3.62
N GLU A 177 -3.47 15.70 4.52
CA GLU A 177 -3.10 16.05 5.90
C GLU A 177 -2.08 17.19 5.94
N LYS A 178 -1.15 17.21 4.98
CA LYS A 178 -0.09 18.23 4.91
C LYS A 178 -0.63 19.66 4.68
N ASP A 179 -1.82 19.77 4.10
CA ASP A 179 -2.46 21.06 3.80
C ASP A 179 -3.27 21.56 5.01
N ASN A 180 -3.52 20.69 6.01
CA ASN A 180 -4.33 20.98 7.20
C ASN A 180 -3.50 21.15 8.48
N ASP A 181 -2.17 20.99 8.42
CA ASP A 181 -1.30 21.08 9.59
C ASP A 181 -0.47 22.39 9.59
N PRO A 182 -0.86 23.40 10.39
CA PRO A 182 -0.17 24.69 10.42
C PRO A 182 1.28 24.58 10.89
N ARG A 183 1.64 23.54 11.65
CA ARG A 183 3.01 23.32 12.14
C ARG A 183 4.00 23.19 10.99
N LEU A 184 3.54 22.69 9.83
CA LEU A 184 4.37 22.50 8.66
C LEU A 184 4.76 23.81 7.95
N LEU A 185 4.06 24.91 8.25
CA LEU A 185 4.32 26.24 7.71
C LEU A 185 5.08 27.13 8.69
N THR A 186 4.82 26.98 9.99
CA THR A 186 5.30 27.93 11.00
C THR A 186 6.51 27.45 11.80
N SER A 187 6.78 26.14 11.84
CA SER A 187 7.86 25.59 12.64
C SER A 187 9.22 25.75 11.95
N PRO A 188 10.29 26.17 12.67
CA PRO A 188 11.64 26.23 12.11
C PRO A 188 12.23 24.84 11.82
N LEU A 189 11.74 23.80 12.51
CA LEU A 189 12.13 22.39 12.34
C LEU A 189 10.95 21.56 11.88
N LYS A 190 11.19 20.52 11.07
CA LYS A 190 10.16 19.61 10.54
C LYS A 190 10.59 18.16 10.74
N PHE A 191 9.90 17.48 11.66
CA PHE A 191 10.18 16.11 12.08
C PHE A 191 11.68 15.84 12.34
N PRO A 192 12.33 16.58 13.27
CA PRO A 192 13.73 16.34 13.59
C PRO A 192 13.91 14.90 14.13
N GLY A 193 14.77 14.12 13.48
CA GLY A 193 14.90 12.69 13.76
C GLY A 193 15.94 12.35 14.82
N LYS A 194 17.00 13.16 14.93
CA LYS A 194 18.12 12.97 15.85
C LYS A 194 18.75 14.31 16.22
N LEU A 195 19.43 14.34 17.36
CA LEU A 195 20.29 15.44 17.78
C LEU A 195 21.62 14.89 18.31
N GLU A 196 22.68 15.69 18.22
CA GLU A 196 24.01 15.39 18.76
C GLU A 196 24.60 16.66 19.37
N VAL A 197 25.30 16.53 20.51
CA VAL A 197 25.83 17.69 21.25
C VAL A 197 27.36 17.63 21.25
N ASP A 198 27.98 18.70 20.76
CA ASP A 198 29.41 18.92 20.89
C ASP A 198 29.67 19.77 22.14
N VAL A 199 29.91 19.08 23.26
CA VAL A 199 30.08 19.70 24.59
C VAL A 199 31.32 20.61 24.63
N LEU A 200 32.40 20.24 23.93
CA LEU A 200 33.66 20.99 23.97
C LEU A 200 33.52 22.37 23.30
N ASN A 201 32.71 22.45 22.25
CA ASN A 201 32.49 23.69 21.50
C ASN A 201 31.12 24.33 21.78
N ASN A 202 30.33 23.77 22.70
CA ASN A 202 28.98 24.22 23.05
C ASN A 202 28.04 24.36 21.82
N ARG A 203 28.00 23.33 20.96
CA ARG A 203 27.16 23.29 19.75
C ARG A 203 26.14 22.15 19.78
N LEU A 204 25.01 22.35 19.11
CA LEU A 204 23.94 21.35 18.96
C LEU A 204 23.70 21.09 17.48
N PHE A 205 23.89 19.86 17.04
CA PHE A 205 23.55 19.42 15.70
C PHE A 205 22.18 18.77 15.69
N ILE A 206 21.29 19.19 14.79
CA ILE A 206 19.94 18.67 14.64
C ILE A 206 19.78 18.09 13.24
N SER A 207 19.32 16.84 13.14
CA SER A 207 18.89 16.26 11.88
C SER A 207 17.44 16.66 11.60
N ASP A 208 17.27 17.76 10.88
CA ASP A 208 15.96 18.29 10.46
C ASP A 208 15.42 17.51 9.25
N SER A 209 14.90 16.31 9.54
CA SER A 209 14.73 15.24 8.55
C SER A 209 13.78 15.63 7.41
N ASN A 210 12.68 16.33 7.69
CA ASN A 210 11.72 16.71 6.65
C ASN A 210 12.01 18.07 5.99
N HIS A 211 13.01 18.82 6.45
CA HIS A 211 13.66 19.87 5.66
C HIS A 211 14.85 19.34 4.85
N ASN A 212 15.23 18.06 5.01
CA ASN A 212 16.37 17.41 4.35
C ASN A 212 17.70 18.14 4.60
N ARG A 213 17.94 18.63 5.82
CA ARG A 213 19.15 19.36 6.21
C ARG A 213 19.66 18.97 7.60
N ILE A 214 20.87 19.44 7.91
CA ILE A 214 21.42 19.44 9.27
C ILE A 214 21.52 20.91 9.73
N ASP A 215 20.99 21.20 10.91
CA ASP A 215 21.13 22.50 11.58
C ASP A 215 22.21 22.38 12.67
N ALA A 216 23.02 23.42 12.91
CA ALA A 216 24.17 23.42 13.81
C ALA A 216 24.37 24.76 14.53
#